data_AF-A0A839NUK8-F1
#
_entry.id   AF-A0A839NUK8-F1
#
_cell.length_a   1.000
_cell.length_b   1.000
_cell.length_c   1.000
_cell.angle_alpha   90.00
_cell.angle_beta   90.00
_cell.angle_gamma   90.00
#
_symmetry.space_group_name_H-M   'P 1'
#
loop_
_entity.id
_entity.type
_entity.pdbx_description
1 polymer ?
#
loop_
_entity_poly.entity_id
_entity_poly.type
_entity_poly.pdbx_seq_one_letter_code
_entity_poly.pdbx_strand_id
1 'polypeptide(L)'
;MEELEMQVEQIEQFIESKDNEGLQAYLNELNISDVEALIDELPEYGHIFIETLNLNRAVNVFRILDFPTQERIFKKLSGAKISELINEMPPDDRTSFFSELKDGDVVKQLIILLPPQDRKEALSLLGYPEDSVGRLMTPDYITVKPHWNIIRILEHIRRYGKNSETIDVLYVIDAAGKLIDDIRIKDVLMADPNVVVGDLIDNRLISLHANDPQEEAVNIFRMNNRVALPVVDEQGIMLGIVTIDDILWVANEEYTEDMQRFGGTEALDEPYLDVSIVNLVKKRSGWLVVLFFGQLLTATVIEHFEHQLASAIMLFALMPLIISSGGNSGSQASTLIIQAMALGEITIGDWWRVMKREIVSGFLLGLILGILGFIRIMTFQGFSDAYGEHWVLVGLVVGFSLVGVVLWGSLMGSMLPFILRKLGADPASSSAPFVSTLVDVTGLLIYFTFAVLLLKGVLI
;
A
#
# COMPACT_ATOMS: atom_id res chain seq x y z
N MET A 1 -20.36 18.49 7.74
CA MET A 1 -21.27 18.89 6.65
C MET A 1 -21.82 20.29 6.89
N GLU A 2 -22.70 20.54 7.88
CA GLU A 2 -23.20 21.92 8.13
C GLU A 2 -22.08 22.95 8.41
N GLU A 3 -21.03 22.57 9.14
CA GLU A 3 -19.90 23.47 9.43
C GLU A 3 -19.05 23.79 8.19
N LEU A 4 -18.77 22.79 7.35
CA LEU A 4 -17.98 22.97 6.12
C LEU A 4 -18.76 23.79 5.08
N GLU A 5 -20.07 23.56 4.94
CA GLU A 5 -20.92 24.37 4.05
C GLU A 5 -20.91 25.86 4.46
N MET A 6 -21.01 26.15 5.75
CA MET A 6 -20.89 27.53 6.24
C MET A 6 -19.50 28.14 5.98
N GLN A 7 -18.42 27.35 6.13
CA GLN A 7 -17.07 27.80 5.83
C GLN A 7 -16.91 28.11 4.34
N VAL A 8 -17.44 27.27 3.45
CA VAL A 8 -17.43 27.48 2.00
C VAL A 8 -18.16 28.77 1.63
N GLU A 9 -19.38 28.98 2.11
CA GLU A 9 -20.14 30.22 1.86
C GLU A 9 -19.36 31.47 2.32
N GLN A 10 -18.70 31.40 3.48
CA GLN A 10 -17.92 32.50 4.01
C GLN A 10 -16.67 32.79 3.18
N ILE A 11 -15.97 31.76 2.70
CA ILE A 11 -14.81 31.88 1.81
C ILE A 11 -15.21 32.49 0.47
N GLU A 12 -16.31 32.01 -0.13
CA GLU A 12 -16.82 32.56 -1.39
C GLU A 12 -17.13 34.05 -1.26
N GLN A 13 -17.74 34.48 -0.15
CA GLN A 13 -17.98 35.91 0.12
C GLN A 13 -16.69 36.74 0.17
N PHE A 14 -15.65 36.25 0.84
CA PHE A 14 -14.35 36.94 0.88
C PHE A 14 -13.71 37.05 -0.52
N ILE A 15 -13.81 35.99 -1.32
CA ILE A 15 -13.27 35.96 -2.68
C ILE A 15 -14.04 36.90 -3.62
N GLU A 16 -15.38 36.87 -3.58
CA GLU A 16 -16.23 37.75 -4.39
C GLU A 16 -16.04 39.22 -4.04
N SER A 17 -15.91 39.54 -2.76
CA SER A 17 -15.64 40.89 -2.27
C SER A 17 -14.19 41.33 -2.43
N LYS A 18 -13.27 40.43 -2.82
CA LYS A 18 -11.81 40.64 -2.91
C LYS A 18 -11.19 41.12 -1.61
N ASP A 19 -11.73 40.66 -0.49
CA ASP A 19 -11.23 40.97 0.85
C ASP A 19 -10.10 40.00 1.22
N ASN A 20 -8.90 40.25 0.67
CA ASN A 20 -7.72 39.42 0.92
C ASN A 20 -7.27 39.46 2.39
N GLU A 21 -7.50 40.57 3.09
CA GLU A 21 -7.13 40.68 4.52
C GLU A 21 -8.07 39.84 5.39
N GLY A 22 -9.39 39.89 5.12
CA GLY A 22 -10.38 39.04 5.77
C GLY A 22 -10.15 37.56 5.49
N LEU A 23 -9.87 37.21 4.23
CA LEU A 23 -9.54 35.84 3.83
C LEU A 23 -8.29 35.33 4.56
N GLN A 24 -7.23 36.14 4.60
CA GLN A 24 -5.99 35.78 5.29
C GLN A 24 -6.21 35.55 6.79
N ALA A 25 -6.93 36.45 7.46
CA ALA A 25 -7.21 36.31 8.89
C ALA A 25 -8.00 35.02 9.16
N TYR A 26 -9.04 34.77 8.38
CA TYR A 26 -9.89 33.59 8.53
C TYR A 26 -9.13 32.28 8.28
N LEU A 27 -8.44 32.16 7.13
CA LEU A 27 -7.66 30.96 6.81
C LEU A 27 -6.54 30.70 7.82
N ASN A 28 -6.00 31.73 8.46
CA ASN A 28 -4.97 31.59 9.48
C ASN A 28 -5.52 31.12 10.85
N GLU A 29 -6.82 31.26 11.11
CA GLU A 29 -7.47 30.80 12.35
C GLU A 29 -7.94 29.34 12.26
N LEU A 30 -8.23 28.84 11.06
CA LEU A 30 -8.64 27.45 10.83
C LEU A 30 -7.53 26.45 11.17
N ASN A 31 -7.88 25.17 11.39
CA ASN A 31 -6.86 24.13 11.42
C ASN A 31 -6.35 23.86 10.01
N ILE A 32 -5.15 23.27 9.91
CA ILE A 32 -4.54 22.92 8.63
C ILE A 32 -5.44 21.94 7.85
N SER A 33 -6.03 20.97 8.55
CA SER A 33 -7.00 20.01 7.99
C SER A 33 -8.28 20.67 7.46
N ASP A 34 -8.74 21.74 8.11
CA ASP A 34 -9.96 22.43 7.67
C ASP A 34 -9.68 23.20 6.36
N VAL A 35 -8.47 23.74 6.22
CA VAL A 35 -8.06 24.40 4.98
C VAL A 35 -7.89 23.39 3.85
N GLU A 36 -7.35 22.19 4.12
CA GLU A 36 -7.25 21.12 3.13
C GLU A 36 -8.65 20.68 2.65
N ALA A 37 -9.58 20.42 3.55
CA ALA A 37 -10.96 20.11 3.18
C ALA A 37 -11.62 21.22 2.34
N LEU A 38 -11.33 22.49 2.62
CA LEU A 38 -11.80 23.61 1.81
C LEU A 38 -11.14 23.65 0.42
N ILE A 39 -9.87 23.25 0.29
CA ILE A 39 -9.20 23.14 -1.01
C ILE A 39 -9.87 22.06 -1.86
N ASP A 40 -10.31 20.95 -1.24
CA ASP A 40 -11.01 19.87 -1.94
C ASP A 40 -12.40 20.27 -2.43
N GLU A 41 -13.16 21.02 -1.63
CA GLU A 41 -14.47 21.55 -2.01
C GLU A 41 -14.34 22.70 -3.04
N LEU A 42 -13.27 23.49 -2.96
CA LEU A 42 -13.01 24.66 -3.80
C LEU A 42 -11.67 24.55 -4.57
N PRO A 43 -11.50 23.53 -5.44
CA PRO A 43 -10.20 23.19 -6.04
C PRO A 43 -9.67 24.26 -6.99
N GLU A 44 -10.54 25.09 -7.57
CA GLU A 44 -10.14 26.21 -8.41
C GLU A 44 -9.45 27.33 -7.63
N TYR A 45 -9.80 27.48 -6.33
CA TYR A 45 -9.31 28.53 -5.46
C TYR A 45 -8.14 28.12 -4.57
N GLY A 46 -7.72 26.84 -4.58
CA GLY A 46 -6.63 26.36 -3.72
C GLY A 46 -5.33 27.16 -3.85
N HIS A 47 -4.98 27.62 -5.05
CA HIS A 47 -3.80 28.48 -5.25
C HIS A 47 -3.93 29.85 -4.54
N ILE A 48 -5.13 30.44 -4.51
CA ILE A 48 -5.39 31.69 -3.77
C ILE A 48 -5.23 31.47 -2.27
N PHE A 49 -5.64 30.31 -1.75
CA PHE A 49 -5.50 30.00 -0.32
C PHE A 49 -4.02 29.93 0.06
N ILE A 50 -3.22 29.17 -0.71
CA ILE A 50 -1.79 29.03 -0.48
C ILE A 50 -1.06 30.38 -0.63
N GLU A 51 -1.41 31.21 -1.62
CA GLU A 51 -0.82 32.55 -1.77
C GLU A 51 -1.13 33.45 -0.57
N THR A 52 -2.37 33.42 -0.07
CA THR A 52 -2.89 34.32 0.97
C THR A 52 -2.45 33.92 2.37
N LEU A 53 -2.27 32.63 2.65
CA LEU A 53 -1.80 32.12 3.93
C LEU A 53 -0.41 32.65 4.30
N ASN A 54 -0.19 32.81 5.61
CA ASN A 54 1.14 33.06 6.14
C ASN A 54 2.07 31.92 5.73
N LEU A 55 3.33 32.22 5.40
CA LEU A 55 4.26 31.26 4.79
C LEU A 55 4.34 29.93 5.53
N ASN A 56 4.56 29.95 6.85
CA ASN A 56 4.62 28.74 7.66
C ASN A 56 3.33 27.90 7.60
N ARG A 57 2.16 28.55 7.55
CA ARG A 57 0.88 27.85 7.39
C ARG A 57 0.67 27.34 5.97
N ALA A 58 1.08 28.10 4.97
CA ALA A 58 1.03 27.69 3.58
C ALA A 58 1.87 26.43 3.32
N VAL A 59 3.08 26.35 3.89
CA VAL A 59 3.95 25.16 3.84
C VAL A 59 3.25 23.96 4.47
N ASN A 60 2.75 24.12 5.70
CA ASN A 60 2.08 23.03 6.42
C ASN A 60 0.80 22.54 5.75
N VAL A 61 0.00 23.43 5.15
CA VAL A 61 -1.16 23.05 4.35
C VAL A 61 -0.70 22.33 3.09
N PHE A 62 0.24 22.90 2.33
CA PHE A 62 0.68 22.32 1.07
C PHE A 62 1.24 20.89 1.23
N ARG A 63 2.00 20.64 2.30
CA ARG A 63 2.56 19.34 2.64
C ARG A 63 1.53 18.21 2.75
N ILE A 64 0.38 18.48 3.34
CA ILE A 64 -0.62 17.45 3.60
C ILE A 64 -1.54 17.16 2.41
N LEU A 65 -1.45 17.98 1.36
CA LEU A 65 -2.25 17.80 0.13
C LEU A 65 -1.71 16.61 -0.66
N ASP A 66 -2.61 15.91 -1.33
CA ASP A 66 -2.22 14.90 -2.31
C ASP A 66 -1.45 15.53 -3.48
N PHE A 67 -0.54 14.77 -4.08
CA PHE A 67 0.33 15.26 -5.14
C PHE A 67 -0.44 15.88 -6.33
N PRO A 68 -1.55 15.32 -6.83
CA PRO A 68 -2.33 15.94 -7.90
C PRO A 68 -2.82 17.35 -7.55
N THR A 69 -3.24 17.58 -6.31
CA THR A 69 -3.65 18.90 -5.84
C THR A 69 -2.46 19.83 -5.66
N GLN A 70 -1.34 19.33 -5.11
CA GLN A 70 -0.09 20.08 -5.04
C GLN A 70 0.34 20.56 -6.43
N GLU A 71 0.34 19.69 -7.43
CA GLU A 71 0.74 20.00 -8.81
C GLU A 71 -0.21 21.02 -9.46
N ARG A 72 -1.53 20.86 -9.26
CA ARG A 72 -2.56 21.79 -9.76
C ARG A 72 -2.39 23.19 -9.18
N ILE A 73 -2.16 23.29 -7.87
CA ILE A 73 -1.93 24.56 -7.17
C ILE A 73 -0.61 25.17 -7.64
N PHE A 74 0.46 24.39 -7.62
CA PHE A 74 1.80 24.79 -8.00
C PHE A 74 1.84 25.45 -9.39
N LYS A 75 1.16 24.87 -10.38
CA LYS A 75 1.06 25.41 -11.76
C LYS A 75 0.42 26.81 -11.83
N LYS A 76 -0.38 27.21 -10.84
CA LYS A 76 -1.08 28.50 -10.77
C LYS A 76 -0.41 29.51 -9.82
N LEU A 77 0.54 29.08 -8.98
CA LEU A 77 1.22 29.96 -8.03
C LEU A 77 2.17 30.94 -8.72
N SER A 78 2.31 32.13 -8.14
CA SER A 78 3.37 33.07 -8.52
C SER A 78 4.77 32.54 -8.22
N GLY A 79 5.74 32.83 -9.11
CA GLY A 79 7.12 32.35 -8.95
C GLY A 79 7.80 32.79 -7.65
N ALA A 80 7.42 33.95 -7.09
CA ALA A 80 7.90 34.40 -5.79
C ALA A 80 7.40 33.49 -4.66
N LYS A 81 6.09 33.18 -4.64
CA LYS A 81 5.51 32.28 -3.63
C LYS A 81 6.04 30.87 -3.76
N ILE A 82 6.24 30.37 -4.99
CA ILE A 82 6.89 29.06 -5.23
C ILE A 82 8.28 29.02 -4.58
N SER A 83 9.08 30.07 -4.80
CA SER A 83 10.41 30.16 -4.20
C SER A 83 10.33 30.17 -2.68
N GLU A 84 9.41 30.94 -2.09
CA GLU A 84 9.23 30.96 -0.63
C GLU A 84 8.81 29.60 -0.09
N LEU A 85 7.83 28.95 -0.72
CA LEU A 85 7.27 27.67 -0.31
C LEU A 85 8.34 26.57 -0.30
N ILE A 86 9.10 26.43 -1.39
CA ILE A 86 10.11 25.38 -1.55
C ILE A 86 11.31 25.58 -0.61
N ASN A 87 11.65 26.83 -0.28
CA ASN A 87 12.78 27.11 0.62
C ASN A 87 12.42 26.86 2.10
N GLU A 88 11.17 27.07 2.49
CA GLU A 88 10.71 26.84 3.87
C GLU A 88 10.11 25.44 4.08
N MET A 89 9.89 24.69 3.01
CA MET A 89 9.44 23.29 3.08
C MET A 89 10.55 22.41 3.66
N PRO A 90 10.21 21.47 4.56
CA PRO A 90 11.17 20.51 5.07
C PRO A 90 11.86 19.70 3.96
N PRO A 91 13.10 19.24 4.17
CA PRO A 91 13.90 18.59 3.14
C PRO A 91 13.29 17.33 2.50
N ASP A 92 12.72 16.48 3.33
CA ASP A 92 11.98 15.27 2.98
C ASP A 92 10.74 15.59 2.14
N ASP A 93 9.85 16.45 2.64
CA ASP A 93 8.64 16.90 1.95
C ASP A 93 8.95 17.50 0.56
N ARG A 94 10.01 18.33 0.51
CA ARG A 94 10.49 18.93 -0.74
C ARG A 94 11.01 17.86 -1.70
N THR A 95 11.70 16.85 -1.20
CA THR A 95 12.22 15.75 -2.00
C THR A 95 11.08 14.88 -2.52
N SER A 96 10.07 14.59 -1.70
CA SER A 96 8.85 13.89 -2.10
C SER A 96 8.13 14.63 -3.23
N PHE A 97 7.87 15.93 -3.05
CA PHE A 97 7.24 16.76 -4.09
C PHE A 97 8.06 16.78 -5.39
N PHE A 98 9.40 16.86 -5.32
CA PHE A 98 10.26 16.84 -6.51
C PHE A 98 10.29 15.48 -7.21
N SER A 99 10.18 14.38 -6.48
CA SER A 99 10.25 13.03 -7.02
C SER A 99 9.00 12.73 -7.87
N GLU A 100 7.85 13.20 -7.42
CA GLU A 100 6.56 13.02 -8.09
C GLU A 100 6.40 13.86 -9.38
N LEU A 101 7.18 14.95 -9.50
CA LEU A 101 7.18 15.78 -10.71
C LEU A 101 7.80 15.03 -11.90
N LYS A 102 6.93 14.52 -12.78
CA LYS A 102 7.30 13.79 -14.01
C LYS A 102 8.18 14.60 -14.98
N ASP A 103 8.13 15.93 -14.91
CA ASP A 103 8.95 16.82 -15.75
C ASP A 103 10.28 17.17 -15.07
N GLY A 104 11.33 16.45 -15.46
CA GLY A 104 12.68 16.67 -14.94
C GLY A 104 13.27 18.04 -15.25
N ASP A 105 12.76 18.79 -16.24
CA ASP A 105 13.22 20.16 -16.48
C ASP A 105 12.56 21.15 -15.50
N VAL A 106 11.32 20.91 -15.07
CA VAL A 106 10.69 21.65 -13.96
C VAL A 106 11.47 21.43 -12.67
N VAL A 107 11.78 20.18 -12.33
CA VAL A 107 12.56 19.84 -11.13
C VAL A 107 13.91 20.56 -11.11
N LYS A 108 14.64 20.57 -12.25
CA LYS A 108 15.91 21.31 -12.36
C LYS A 108 15.73 22.81 -12.10
N GLN A 109 14.67 23.42 -12.61
CA GLN A 109 14.40 24.84 -12.38
C GLN A 109 14.15 25.13 -10.90
N LEU A 110 13.38 24.28 -10.22
CA LEU A 110 13.11 24.41 -8.79
C LEU A 110 14.38 24.28 -7.94
N ILE A 111 15.22 23.30 -8.24
CA ILE A 111 16.50 23.08 -7.56
C ILE A 111 17.43 24.30 -7.71
N ILE A 112 17.33 25.05 -8.81
CA ILE A 112 18.12 26.28 -9.02
C ILE A 112 17.66 27.44 -8.13
N LEU A 113 16.39 27.44 -7.69
CA LEU A 113 15.85 28.44 -6.75
C LEU A 113 16.34 28.23 -5.31
N LEU A 114 16.80 27.02 -4.99
CA LEU A 114 17.32 26.69 -3.66
C LEU A 114 18.70 27.35 -3.40
N PRO A 115 18.95 27.78 -2.15
CA PRO A 115 20.27 28.11 -1.63
C PRO A 115 21.29 26.98 -1.89
N PRO A 116 22.59 27.29 -1.93
CA PRO A 116 23.61 26.28 -2.23
C PRO A 116 23.65 25.07 -1.30
N GLN A 117 23.29 25.24 -0.02
CA GLN A 117 23.28 24.14 0.95
C GLN A 117 22.07 23.23 0.72
N ASP A 118 20.86 23.80 0.72
CA ASP A 118 19.59 23.10 0.50
C ASP A 118 19.56 22.41 -0.87
N ARG A 119 20.20 23.02 -1.88
CA ARG A 119 20.40 22.38 -3.19
C ARG A 119 21.22 21.10 -3.10
N LYS A 120 22.33 21.14 -2.38
CA LYS A 120 23.22 19.98 -2.23
C LYS A 120 22.48 18.86 -1.49
N GLU A 121 21.71 19.24 -0.49
CA GLU A 121 20.88 18.34 0.30
C GLU A 121 19.78 17.70 -0.54
N ALA A 122 18.96 18.48 -1.25
CA ALA A 122 17.93 17.97 -2.15
C ALA A 122 18.50 17.02 -3.21
N LEU A 123 19.65 17.34 -3.81
CA LEU A 123 20.34 16.44 -4.75
C LEU A 123 20.86 15.15 -4.10
N SER A 124 21.26 15.22 -2.83
CA SER A 124 21.67 14.04 -2.06
C SER A 124 20.48 13.14 -1.78
N LEU A 125 19.36 13.72 -1.34
CA LEU A 125 18.13 12.99 -1.04
C LEU A 125 17.55 12.37 -2.31
N LEU A 126 17.46 13.12 -3.42
CA LEU A 126 17.07 12.62 -4.75
C LEU A 126 18.02 11.56 -5.34
N GLY A 127 19.23 11.41 -4.77
CA GLY A 127 20.21 10.42 -5.19
C GLY A 127 19.93 8.98 -4.72
N TYR A 128 19.10 8.82 -3.68
CA TYR A 128 18.67 7.49 -3.20
C TYR A 128 17.69 6.82 -4.18
N PRO A 129 17.42 5.51 -4.07
CA PRO A 129 16.30 4.88 -4.77
C PRO A 129 14.96 5.52 -4.36
N GLU A 130 13.97 5.51 -5.25
CA GLU A 130 12.65 6.15 -5.05
C GLU A 130 11.93 5.58 -3.82
N ASP A 131 11.75 4.26 -3.73
CA ASP A 131 11.01 3.61 -2.63
C ASP A 131 11.91 3.22 -1.45
N SER A 132 12.90 4.06 -1.12
CA SER A 132 13.88 3.78 -0.06
C SER A 132 13.75 4.71 1.13
N VAL A 133 14.17 4.22 2.31
CA VAL A 133 14.24 5.01 3.54
C VAL A 133 15.03 6.31 3.35
N GLY A 134 16.11 6.29 2.56
CA GLY A 134 16.94 7.46 2.29
C GLY A 134 16.23 8.54 1.46
N ARG A 135 15.17 8.20 0.73
CA ARG A 135 14.31 9.17 0.04
C ARG A 135 13.34 9.87 0.99
N LEU A 136 12.92 9.16 2.04
CA LEU A 136 11.97 9.64 3.06
C LEU A 136 12.65 10.39 4.21
N MET A 137 13.97 10.33 4.34
CA MET A 137 14.65 10.89 5.50
C MET A 137 14.84 12.41 5.39
N THR A 138 14.81 13.08 6.53
CA THR A 138 15.24 14.47 6.70
C THR A 138 16.58 14.57 7.45
N PRO A 139 17.51 15.43 7.02
CA PRO A 139 18.75 15.71 7.73
C PRO A 139 18.56 16.66 8.93
N ASP A 140 17.35 17.17 9.16
CA ASP A 140 17.06 18.16 10.20
C ASP A 140 16.82 17.49 11.57
N TYR A 141 17.89 16.97 12.17
CA TYR A 141 17.85 16.31 13.49
C TYR A 141 18.88 16.87 14.47
N ILE A 142 18.64 16.66 15.77
CA ILE A 142 19.54 17.11 16.83
C ILE A 142 20.48 15.99 17.25
N THR A 143 21.78 16.28 17.23
CA THR A 143 22.81 15.38 17.73
C THR A 143 23.46 15.87 19.03
N VAL A 144 23.87 14.92 19.87
CA VAL A 144 24.58 15.18 21.12
C VAL A 144 25.80 14.27 21.22
N LYS A 145 26.75 14.63 22.11
CA LYS A 145 27.94 13.82 22.37
C LYS A 145 27.84 13.12 23.73
N PRO A 146 28.39 11.89 23.89
CA PRO A 146 28.29 11.12 25.14
C PRO A 146 28.83 11.83 26.39
N HIS A 147 29.80 12.72 26.25
CA HIS A 147 30.46 13.43 27.36
C HIS A 147 29.78 14.76 27.72
N TRP A 148 28.67 15.12 27.07
CA TRP A 148 27.92 16.34 27.41
C TRP A 148 27.05 16.10 28.65
N ASN A 149 26.85 17.14 29.44
CA ASN A 149 25.87 17.12 30.53
C ASN A 149 24.51 17.68 30.06
N ILE A 150 23.46 17.45 30.86
CA ILE A 150 22.09 17.86 30.53
C ILE A 150 21.97 19.37 30.33
N ILE A 151 22.67 20.19 31.12
CA ILE A 151 22.67 21.67 30.95
C ILE A 151 23.09 22.04 29.53
N ARG A 152 24.21 21.49 29.06
CA ARG A 152 24.74 21.76 27.72
C ARG A 152 23.78 21.28 26.63
N ILE A 153 23.12 20.14 26.82
CA ILE A 153 22.11 19.63 25.87
C ILE A 153 20.95 20.62 25.75
N LEU A 154 20.38 21.08 26.88
CA LEU A 154 19.24 22.00 26.86
C LEU A 154 19.61 23.34 26.22
N GLU A 155 20.84 23.84 26.45
CA GLU A 155 21.36 25.02 25.74
C GLU A 155 21.51 24.77 24.24
N HIS A 156 21.97 23.59 23.85
CA HIS A 156 22.10 23.19 22.44
C HIS A 156 20.73 23.13 21.75
N ILE A 157 19.73 22.48 22.38
CA ILE A 157 18.35 22.40 21.87
C ILE A 157 17.76 23.81 21.72
N ARG A 158 17.93 24.70 22.71
CA ARG A 158 17.43 26.08 22.60
C ARG A 158 18.02 26.86 21.43
N ARG A 159 19.26 26.55 21.03
CA ARG A 159 19.96 27.23 19.94
C ARG A 159 19.59 26.66 18.57
N TYR A 160 19.45 25.35 18.46
CA TYR A 160 19.34 24.67 17.16
C TYR A 160 17.99 23.97 16.91
N GLY A 161 17.22 23.65 17.94
CA GLY A 161 15.99 22.87 17.82
C GLY A 161 14.80 23.58 17.18
N LYS A 162 14.95 24.83 16.72
CA LYS A 162 13.95 25.47 15.86
C LYS A 162 14.02 25.01 14.41
N ASN A 163 15.19 24.51 13.99
CA ASN A 163 15.47 24.08 12.63
C ASN A 163 15.63 22.54 12.59
N SER A 164 15.02 21.83 13.53
CA SER A 164 15.00 20.37 13.53
C SER A 164 13.56 19.92 13.35
N GLU A 165 13.35 18.85 12.60
CA GLU A 165 12.03 18.26 12.36
C GLU A 165 11.36 17.90 13.68
N THR A 166 12.12 17.32 14.61
CA THR A 166 11.64 17.06 15.97
C THR A 166 12.74 17.21 17.01
N ILE A 167 12.34 17.62 18.21
CA ILE A 167 13.17 17.63 19.41
C ILE A 167 12.86 16.47 20.35
N ASP A 168 11.90 15.61 20.00
CA ASP A 168 11.40 14.54 20.88
C ASP A 168 12.42 13.43 21.11
N VAL A 169 13.38 13.29 20.20
CA VAL A 169 14.46 12.32 20.23
C VAL A 169 15.78 13.02 19.88
N LEU A 170 16.82 12.72 20.65
CA LEU A 170 18.17 13.22 20.45
C LEU A 170 19.09 12.05 20.11
N TYR A 171 19.95 12.25 19.11
CA TYR A 171 20.82 11.18 18.62
C TYR A 171 22.23 11.33 19.15
N VAL A 172 22.73 10.31 19.83
CA VAL A 172 24.05 10.30 20.42
C VAL A 172 25.05 9.80 19.39
N ILE A 173 26.02 10.64 19.03
CA ILE A 173 27.04 10.29 18.02
C ILE A 173 28.46 10.41 18.55
N ASP A 174 29.37 9.62 18.00
CA ASP A 174 30.80 9.67 18.31
C ASP A 174 31.52 10.84 17.61
N ALA A 175 32.86 10.85 17.66
CA ALA A 175 33.67 11.86 16.99
C ALA A 175 33.74 11.69 15.46
N ALA A 176 33.50 10.49 14.95
CA ALA A 176 33.47 10.16 13.52
C ALA A 176 32.08 10.35 12.88
N GLY A 177 31.03 10.62 13.68
CA GLY A 177 29.66 10.75 13.22
C GLY A 177 28.85 9.45 13.27
N LYS A 178 29.42 8.39 13.86
CA LYS A 178 28.75 7.12 14.03
C LYS A 178 27.68 7.23 15.11
N LEU A 179 26.50 6.69 14.82
CA LEU A 179 25.40 6.58 15.76
C LEU A 179 25.74 5.60 16.88
N ILE A 180 25.61 6.05 18.12
CA ILE A 180 25.83 5.25 19.34
C ILE A 180 24.49 4.82 19.92
N ASP A 181 23.57 5.76 20.14
CA ASP A 181 22.25 5.52 20.75
C ASP A 181 21.27 6.68 20.50
N ASP A 182 20.00 6.50 20.89
CA ASP A 182 18.96 7.54 20.91
C ASP A 182 18.46 7.82 22.34
N ILE A 183 18.12 9.09 22.64
CA ILE A 183 17.59 9.49 23.95
C ILE A 183 16.33 10.32 23.75
N ARG A 184 15.25 9.99 24.46
CA ARG A 184 14.01 10.76 24.39
C ARG A 184 14.11 12.04 25.22
N ILE A 185 13.50 13.12 24.73
CA ILE A 185 13.54 14.43 25.39
C ILE A 185 13.00 14.38 26.82
N LYS A 186 11.98 13.54 27.07
CA LYS A 186 11.40 13.35 28.41
C LYS A 186 12.46 12.89 29.42
N ASP A 187 13.41 12.04 29.00
CA ASP A 187 14.42 11.45 29.89
C ASP A 187 15.49 12.51 30.20
N VAL A 188 15.83 13.35 29.21
CA VAL A 188 16.70 14.53 29.39
C VAL A 188 16.07 15.56 30.33
N LEU A 189 14.77 15.84 30.21
CA LEU A 189 14.07 16.80 31.05
C LEU A 189 13.91 16.33 32.51
N MET A 190 13.90 15.01 32.75
CA MET A 190 13.78 14.42 34.09
C MET A 190 15.14 14.17 34.76
N ALA A 191 16.23 14.13 34.01
CA ALA A 191 17.58 13.85 34.52
C ALA A 191 18.15 15.01 35.35
N ASP A 192 19.08 14.68 36.27
CA ASP A 192 19.83 15.72 37.00
C ASP A 192 20.67 16.55 36.01
N PRO A 193 20.71 17.89 36.15
CA PRO A 193 21.42 18.78 35.24
C PRO A 193 22.91 18.43 35.00
N ASN A 194 23.56 17.78 35.97
CA ASN A 194 24.98 17.44 35.93
C ASN A 194 25.29 16.04 35.39
N VAL A 195 24.28 15.18 35.22
CA VAL A 195 24.45 13.84 34.65
C VAL A 195 24.94 13.97 33.20
N VAL A 196 25.82 13.06 32.79
CA VAL A 196 26.32 13.02 31.41
C VAL A 196 25.47 12.09 30.53
N VAL A 197 25.39 12.41 29.24
CA VAL A 197 24.66 11.63 28.23
C VAL A 197 25.02 10.15 28.28
N GLY A 198 26.32 9.84 28.43
CA GLY A 198 26.81 8.48 28.49
C GLY A 198 26.19 7.62 29.60
N ASP A 199 25.71 8.24 30.68
CA ASP A 199 25.05 7.54 31.79
C ASP A 199 23.55 7.29 31.52
N LEU A 200 22.98 7.95 30.50
CA LEU A 200 21.57 7.80 30.08
C LEU A 200 21.40 6.81 28.91
N ILE A 201 22.48 6.44 28.24
CA ILE A 201 22.50 5.47 27.13
C ILE A 201 22.08 4.09 27.66
N ASP A 202 21.11 3.45 27.00
CA ASP A 202 20.63 2.11 27.35
C ASP A 202 21.07 1.02 26.36
N ASN A 203 21.75 1.41 25.27
CA ASN A 203 22.24 0.56 24.19
C ASN A 203 21.13 -0.26 23.51
N ARG A 204 19.90 0.27 23.47
CA ARG A 204 18.75 -0.32 22.76
C ARG A 204 18.43 0.46 21.51
N LEU A 205 19.48 0.80 20.77
CA LEU A 205 19.39 1.52 19.51
C LEU A 205 18.62 0.70 18.47
N ILE A 206 17.71 1.39 17.79
CA ILE A 206 17.02 0.89 16.61
C ILE A 206 17.26 1.93 15.52
N SER A 207 17.76 1.49 14.37
CA SER A 207 18.07 2.34 13.23
C SER A 207 17.59 1.70 11.94
N LEU A 208 17.32 2.53 10.94
CA LEU A 208 17.02 2.14 9.57
C LEU A 208 18.29 2.32 8.71
N HIS A 209 18.44 1.54 7.65
CA HIS A 209 19.47 1.83 6.64
C HIS A 209 18.88 2.63 5.48
N ALA A 210 19.65 3.57 4.95
CA ALA A 210 19.16 4.46 3.89
C ALA A 210 18.75 3.76 2.59
N ASN A 211 19.28 2.57 2.31
CA ASN A 211 18.95 1.80 1.12
C ASN A 211 17.87 0.74 1.34
N ASP A 212 17.35 0.61 2.57
CA ASP A 212 16.26 -0.32 2.85
C ASP A 212 14.97 0.14 2.16
N PRO A 213 14.10 -0.79 1.73
CA PRO A 213 12.77 -0.45 1.23
C PRO A 213 11.94 0.26 2.30
N GLN A 214 11.11 1.21 1.88
CA GLN A 214 10.24 1.96 2.79
C GLN A 214 9.24 1.06 3.57
N GLU A 215 8.77 -0.05 2.98
CA GLU A 215 7.91 -1.05 3.63
C GLU A 215 8.55 -1.65 4.90
N GLU A 216 9.89 -1.78 4.91
CA GLU A 216 10.62 -2.29 6.08
C GLU A 216 10.57 -1.27 7.23
N ALA A 217 10.69 0.03 6.92
CA ALA A 217 10.55 1.09 7.91
C ALA A 217 9.16 1.09 8.56
N VAL A 218 8.08 0.91 7.78
CA VAL A 218 6.70 0.79 8.31
C VAL A 218 6.62 -0.30 9.38
N ASN A 219 7.20 -1.47 9.10
CA ASN A 219 7.24 -2.59 10.04
C ASN A 219 8.04 -2.28 11.30
N ILE A 220 9.20 -1.62 11.18
CA ILE A 220 10.06 -1.27 12.31
C ILE A 220 9.37 -0.23 13.21
N PHE A 221 8.72 0.80 12.64
CA PHE A 221 7.95 1.77 13.40
C PHE A 221 6.81 1.10 14.18
N ARG A 222 6.04 0.23 13.50
CA ARG A 222 4.92 -0.51 14.10
C ARG A 222 5.34 -1.37 15.29
N MET A 223 6.49 -2.03 15.21
CA MET A 223 6.97 -2.93 16.26
C MET A 223 7.60 -2.21 17.47
N ASN A 224 8.04 -0.96 17.31
CA ASN A 224 8.88 -0.28 18.30
C ASN A 224 8.28 0.97 18.94
N ASN A 225 7.11 1.43 18.49
CA ASN A 225 6.39 2.58 19.03
C ASN A 225 7.31 3.82 19.18
N ARG A 226 7.99 4.16 18.08
CA ARG A 226 8.91 5.28 17.95
C ARG A 226 8.22 6.43 17.20
N VAL A 227 8.52 7.66 17.60
CA VAL A 227 8.02 8.88 16.94
C VAL A 227 8.93 9.33 15.80
N ALA A 228 10.21 8.98 15.89
CA ALA A 228 11.21 9.15 14.85
C ALA A 228 12.27 8.05 15.00
N LEU A 229 12.85 7.64 13.87
CA LEU A 229 13.94 6.67 13.82
C LEU A 229 15.15 7.24 13.08
N PRO A 230 16.37 6.94 13.54
CA PRO A 230 17.58 7.35 12.85
C PRO A 230 17.85 6.50 11.61
N VAL A 231 18.36 7.16 10.58
CA VAL A 231 18.80 6.54 9.32
C VAL A 231 20.32 6.59 9.24
N VAL A 232 20.93 5.44 8.96
CA VAL A 232 22.38 5.29 8.86
C VAL A 232 22.83 4.73 7.52
N ASP A 233 24.10 4.95 7.18
CA ASP A 233 24.77 4.25 6.09
C ASP A 233 25.28 2.86 6.50
N GLU A 234 25.91 2.16 5.56
CA GLU A 234 26.56 0.85 5.76
C GLU A 234 27.68 0.87 6.82
N GLN A 235 28.24 2.03 7.13
CA GLN A 235 29.28 2.20 8.14
C GLN A 235 28.71 2.60 9.52
N GLY A 236 27.40 2.83 9.61
CA GLY A 236 26.69 3.29 10.81
C GLY A 236 26.80 4.80 11.05
N ILE A 237 27.20 5.58 10.04
CA ILE A 237 27.21 7.04 10.10
C ILE A 237 25.78 7.54 10.04
N MET A 238 25.45 8.48 10.93
CA MET A 238 24.14 9.11 10.98
C MET A 238 23.94 10.01 9.76
N LEU A 239 22.88 9.75 8.98
CA LEU A 239 22.55 10.50 7.77
C LEU A 239 21.36 11.44 7.98
N GLY A 240 20.31 10.92 8.61
CA GLY A 240 19.00 11.58 8.70
C GLY A 240 18.09 10.87 9.68
N ILE A 241 16.85 11.32 9.77
CA ILE A 241 15.79 10.67 10.52
C ILE A 241 14.57 10.50 9.64
N VAL A 242 13.72 9.55 9.98
CA VAL A 242 12.36 9.43 9.44
C VAL A 242 11.39 9.62 10.61
N THR A 243 10.26 10.27 10.39
CA THR A 243 9.21 10.49 11.40
C THR A 243 8.04 9.52 11.19
N ILE A 244 7.20 9.38 12.22
CA ILE A 244 6.04 8.48 12.15
C ILE A 244 4.98 8.97 11.17
N ASP A 245 4.82 10.27 10.98
CA ASP A 245 3.82 10.87 10.09
C ASP A 245 4.10 10.55 8.62
N ASP A 246 5.35 10.62 8.15
CA ASP A 246 5.72 10.17 6.80
C ASP A 246 5.47 8.67 6.61
N ILE A 247 5.76 7.88 7.65
CA ILE A 247 5.54 6.44 7.64
C ILE A 247 4.04 6.09 7.60
N LEU A 248 3.18 6.92 8.17
CA LEU A 248 1.72 6.74 8.05
C LEU A 248 1.23 6.97 6.62
N TRP A 249 1.84 7.92 5.89
CA TRP A 249 1.56 8.11 4.47
C TRP A 249 2.00 6.92 3.64
N VAL A 250 3.26 6.49 3.78
CA VAL A 250 3.81 5.32 3.11
C VAL A 250 2.97 4.07 3.39
N ALA A 251 2.58 3.84 4.64
CA ALA A 251 1.76 2.68 4.99
C ALA A 251 0.39 2.67 4.28
N ASN A 252 -0.23 3.84 4.07
CA ASN A 252 -1.48 3.96 3.33
C ASN A 252 -1.28 3.75 1.81
N GLU A 253 -0.19 4.26 1.27
CA GLU A 253 0.19 4.09 -0.13
C GLU A 253 0.44 2.62 -0.46
N GLU A 254 1.32 1.95 0.30
CA GLU A 254 1.62 0.52 0.17
C GLU A 254 0.34 -0.33 0.26
N TYR A 255 -0.54 -0.03 1.23
CA TYR A 255 -1.82 -0.73 1.36
C TYR A 255 -2.73 -0.53 0.13
N THR A 256 -2.75 0.68 -0.42
CA THR A 256 -3.56 1.01 -1.60
C THR A 256 -3.00 0.32 -2.86
N GLU A 257 -1.69 0.34 -3.03
CA GLU A 257 -1.00 -0.35 -4.11
C GLU A 257 -1.24 -1.86 -4.04
N ASP A 258 -1.03 -2.50 -2.88
CA ASP A 258 -1.27 -3.92 -2.66
C ASP A 258 -2.71 -4.31 -3.01
N MET A 259 -3.68 -3.49 -2.60
CA MET A 259 -5.10 -3.72 -2.90
C MET A 259 -5.37 -3.68 -4.40
N GLN A 260 -4.74 -2.77 -5.14
CA GLN A 260 -4.87 -2.66 -6.59
C GLN A 260 -4.16 -3.82 -7.31
N ARG A 261 -2.91 -4.14 -6.94
CA ARG A 261 -2.15 -5.28 -7.46
C ARG A 261 -2.91 -6.59 -7.27
N PHE A 262 -3.54 -6.78 -6.10
CA PHE A 262 -4.39 -7.93 -5.82
C PHE A 262 -5.60 -8.05 -6.78
N GLY A 263 -6.14 -6.93 -7.25
CA GLY A 263 -7.19 -6.87 -8.26
C GLY A 263 -6.76 -7.30 -9.67
N GLY A 264 -5.48 -7.60 -9.88
CA GLY A 264 -4.93 -7.93 -11.20
C GLY A 264 -4.76 -6.69 -12.07
N THR A 265 -4.36 -5.57 -11.46
CA THR A 265 -4.05 -4.32 -12.14
C THR A 265 -2.69 -3.81 -11.69
N GLU A 266 -1.94 -3.15 -12.56
CA GLU A 266 -0.80 -2.34 -12.08
C GLU A 266 -1.34 -1.19 -11.22
N ALA A 267 -0.60 -0.80 -10.20
CA ALA A 267 -0.99 0.30 -9.32
C ALA A 267 -1.10 1.62 -10.10
N LEU A 268 -2.06 2.43 -9.70
CA LEU A 268 -2.30 3.77 -10.21
C LEU A 268 -1.42 4.75 -9.43
N ASP A 269 -0.74 5.62 -10.18
CA ASP A 269 0.16 6.64 -9.64
C ASP A 269 -0.60 7.93 -9.23
N GLU A 270 -1.93 7.96 -9.47
CA GLU A 270 -2.81 9.12 -9.25
C GLU A 270 -4.22 8.62 -8.85
N PRO A 271 -5.06 9.45 -8.20
CA PRO A 271 -6.44 9.13 -7.88
C PRO A 271 -7.24 8.69 -9.10
N TYR A 272 -8.16 7.74 -8.91
CA TYR A 272 -8.85 7.05 -10.00
C TYR A 272 -9.55 7.99 -11.01
N LEU A 273 -10.14 9.09 -10.54
CA LEU A 273 -10.87 10.04 -11.41
C LEU A 273 -9.94 10.94 -12.23
N ASP A 274 -8.69 11.12 -11.80
CA ASP A 274 -7.70 11.97 -12.45
C ASP A 274 -6.90 11.19 -13.50
N VAL A 275 -6.81 9.87 -13.36
CA VAL A 275 -6.14 9.00 -14.33
C VAL A 275 -6.87 9.03 -15.67
N SER A 276 -6.15 9.42 -16.73
CA SER A 276 -6.69 9.39 -18.09
C SER A 276 -7.15 7.99 -18.50
N ILE A 277 -8.25 7.90 -19.27
CA ILE A 277 -8.81 6.63 -19.76
C ILE A 277 -7.75 5.77 -20.46
N VAL A 278 -6.83 6.39 -21.21
CA VAL A 278 -5.75 5.69 -21.91
C VAL A 278 -4.77 5.03 -20.94
N ASN A 279 -4.38 5.75 -19.88
CA ASN A 279 -3.49 5.21 -18.84
C ASN A 279 -4.19 4.09 -18.07
N LEU A 280 -5.47 4.25 -17.73
CA LEU A 280 -6.26 3.21 -17.06
C LEU A 280 -6.33 1.93 -17.89
N VAL A 281 -6.58 2.04 -19.21
CA VAL A 281 -6.57 0.89 -20.11
C VAL A 281 -5.18 0.25 -20.13
N LYS A 282 -4.11 1.04 -20.22
CA LYS A 282 -2.73 0.53 -20.25
C LYS A 282 -2.40 -0.29 -19.00
N LYS A 283 -2.63 0.26 -17.80
CA LYS A 283 -2.35 -0.36 -16.49
C LYS A 283 -3.13 -1.67 -16.24
N ARG A 284 -4.27 -1.87 -16.93
CA ARG A 284 -5.11 -3.07 -16.84
C ARG A 284 -4.88 -4.07 -17.97
N SER A 285 -4.56 -3.58 -19.17
CA SER A 285 -4.49 -4.40 -20.37
C SER A 285 -3.43 -5.49 -20.31
N GLY A 286 -2.26 -5.21 -19.73
CA GLY A 286 -1.18 -6.19 -19.59
C GLY A 286 -1.65 -7.43 -18.82
N TRP A 287 -2.21 -7.22 -17.63
CA TRP A 287 -2.77 -8.30 -16.82
C TRP A 287 -3.95 -9.00 -17.47
N LEU A 288 -4.91 -8.26 -18.05
CA LEU A 288 -6.06 -8.87 -18.73
C LEU A 288 -5.65 -9.76 -19.91
N VAL A 289 -4.63 -9.37 -20.67
CA VAL A 289 -4.09 -10.20 -21.77
C VAL A 289 -3.45 -11.47 -21.24
N VAL A 290 -2.64 -11.39 -20.17
CA VAL A 290 -2.04 -12.57 -19.53
C VAL A 290 -3.12 -13.54 -19.03
N LEU A 291 -4.15 -13.02 -18.35
CA LEU A 291 -5.28 -13.81 -17.86
C LEU A 291 -6.07 -14.43 -19.02
N PHE A 292 -6.31 -13.67 -20.09
CA PHE A 292 -6.99 -14.17 -21.29
C PHE A 292 -6.26 -15.37 -21.91
N PHE A 293 -4.93 -15.28 -22.09
CA PHE A 293 -4.15 -16.40 -22.60
C PHE A 293 -4.17 -17.61 -21.67
N GLY A 294 -4.13 -17.39 -20.36
CA GLY A 294 -4.32 -18.46 -19.37
C GLY A 294 -5.69 -19.13 -19.52
N GLN A 295 -6.75 -18.34 -19.74
CA GLN A 295 -8.10 -18.84 -19.88
C GLN A 295 -8.33 -19.59 -21.20
N LEU A 296 -7.58 -19.32 -22.27
CA LEU A 296 -7.60 -20.12 -23.50
C LEU A 296 -7.24 -21.59 -23.26
N LEU A 297 -6.45 -21.91 -22.22
CA LEU A 297 -6.12 -23.29 -21.87
C LEU A 297 -7.36 -24.10 -21.46
N THR A 298 -8.43 -23.45 -20.98
CA THR A 298 -9.70 -24.13 -20.66
C THR A 298 -10.33 -24.75 -21.91
N ALA A 299 -10.22 -24.09 -23.07
CA ALA A 299 -10.71 -24.62 -24.33
C ALA A 299 -9.98 -25.91 -24.72
N THR A 300 -8.66 -25.96 -24.51
CA THR A 300 -7.85 -27.18 -24.75
C THR A 300 -8.26 -28.33 -23.83
N VAL A 301 -8.60 -28.03 -22.56
CA VAL A 301 -9.11 -29.04 -21.63
C VAL A 301 -10.47 -29.57 -22.10
N ILE A 302 -11.37 -28.69 -22.52
CA ILE A 302 -12.69 -29.08 -23.05
C ILE A 302 -12.54 -29.96 -24.30
N GLU A 303 -11.71 -29.55 -25.26
CA GLU A 303 -11.45 -30.30 -26.50
C GLU A 303 -10.91 -31.72 -26.20
N HIS A 304 -10.01 -31.85 -25.21
CA HIS A 304 -9.46 -33.15 -24.82
C HIS A 304 -10.51 -34.13 -24.29
N PHE A 305 -11.55 -33.63 -23.62
CA PHE A 305 -12.62 -34.43 -23.02
C PHE A 305 -13.91 -34.47 -23.86
N GLU A 306 -13.98 -33.74 -24.98
CA GLU A 306 -15.19 -33.59 -25.79
C GLU A 306 -15.71 -34.94 -26.30
N HIS A 307 -14.83 -35.78 -26.85
CA HIS A 307 -15.24 -37.08 -27.39
C HIS A 307 -15.73 -38.03 -26.29
N GLN A 308 -15.14 -37.98 -25.09
CA GLN A 308 -15.58 -38.78 -23.96
C GLN A 308 -16.94 -38.28 -23.45
N LEU A 309 -17.14 -36.97 -23.36
CA LEU A 309 -18.36 -36.40 -22.75
C LEU A 309 -19.49 -36.13 -23.76
N ALA A 310 -19.33 -36.49 -25.04
CA ALA A 310 -20.30 -36.22 -26.09
C ALA A 310 -21.71 -36.76 -25.78
N SER A 311 -21.79 -37.88 -25.07
CA SER A 311 -23.05 -38.50 -24.63
C SER A 311 -23.65 -37.88 -23.36
N ALA A 312 -22.90 -37.02 -22.67
CA ALA A 312 -23.25 -36.40 -21.39
C ALA A 312 -23.30 -34.86 -21.49
N ILE A 313 -24.04 -34.34 -22.49
CA ILE A 313 -24.10 -32.90 -22.81
C ILE A 313 -24.49 -32.04 -21.59
N MET A 314 -25.32 -32.57 -20.70
CA MET A 314 -25.74 -31.87 -19.48
C MET A 314 -24.57 -31.47 -18.55
N LEU A 315 -23.42 -32.17 -18.62
CA LEU A 315 -22.24 -31.87 -17.81
C LEU A 315 -21.61 -30.54 -18.22
N PHE A 316 -21.70 -30.16 -19.49
CA PHE A 316 -21.21 -28.86 -19.97
C PHE A 316 -22.00 -27.70 -19.35
N ALA A 317 -23.32 -27.88 -19.17
CA ALA A 317 -24.17 -26.88 -18.52
C ALA A 317 -23.84 -26.66 -17.03
N LEU A 318 -23.09 -27.59 -16.42
CA LEU A 318 -22.67 -27.51 -15.02
C LEU A 318 -21.24 -26.97 -14.85
N MET A 319 -20.48 -26.81 -15.93
CA MET A 319 -19.10 -26.29 -15.88
C MET A 319 -19.00 -24.94 -15.16
N PRO A 320 -19.84 -23.92 -15.45
CA PRO A 320 -19.71 -22.62 -14.78
C PRO A 320 -19.83 -22.72 -13.26
N LEU A 321 -20.68 -23.62 -12.77
CA LEU A 321 -20.88 -23.85 -11.34
C LEU A 321 -19.63 -24.45 -10.69
N ILE A 322 -18.99 -25.43 -11.35
CA ILE A 322 -17.80 -26.09 -10.82
C ILE A 322 -16.59 -25.14 -10.84
N ILE A 323 -16.35 -24.52 -11.99
CA ILE A 323 -15.25 -23.57 -12.23
C ILE A 323 -15.33 -22.41 -11.24
N SER A 324 -16.49 -21.74 -11.17
CA SER A 324 -16.68 -20.59 -10.29
C SER A 324 -16.51 -20.94 -8.80
N SER A 325 -16.94 -22.14 -8.38
CA SER A 325 -16.78 -22.57 -6.98
C SER A 325 -15.32 -22.69 -6.58
N GLY A 326 -14.47 -23.22 -7.47
CA GLY A 326 -13.04 -23.29 -7.25
C GLY A 326 -12.38 -21.91 -7.22
N GLY A 327 -12.65 -21.08 -8.24
CA GLY A 327 -12.09 -19.74 -8.34
C GLY A 327 -12.45 -18.84 -7.16
N ASN A 328 -13.72 -18.87 -6.72
CA ASN A 328 -14.16 -18.13 -5.54
C ASN A 328 -13.44 -18.59 -4.26
N SER A 329 -13.33 -19.91 -4.08
CA SER A 329 -12.62 -20.49 -2.92
C SER A 329 -11.12 -20.13 -2.92
N GLY A 330 -10.47 -20.20 -4.08
CA GLY A 330 -9.07 -19.81 -4.21
C GLY A 330 -8.85 -18.32 -4.00
N SER A 331 -9.75 -17.48 -4.50
CA SER A 331 -9.68 -16.03 -4.29
C SER A 331 -9.81 -15.67 -2.81
N GLN A 332 -10.75 -16.28 -2.09
CA GLN A 332 -10.91 -16.08 -0.63
C GLN A 332 -9.66 -16.53 0.14
N ALA A 333 -9.11 -17.70 -0.17
CA ALA A 333 -7.89 -18.18 0.46
C ALA A 333 -6.69 -17.26 0.17
N SER A 334 -6.55 -16.81 -1.09
CA SER A 334 -5.48 -15.87 -1.49
C SER A 334 -5.59 -14.54 -0.74
N THR A 335 -6.78 -13.94 -0.66
CA THR A 335 -7.00 -12.68 0.09
C THR A 335 -6.53 -12.80 1.53
N LEU A 336 -6.97 -13.85 2.24
CA LEU A 336 -6.64 -14.03 3.66
C LEU A 336 -5.14 -14.26 3.88
N ILE A 337 -4.49 -15.01 2.99
CA ILE A 337 -3.05 -15.28 3.10
C ILE A 337 -2.22 -14.05 2.76
N ILE A 338 -2.53 -13.33 1.68
CA ILE A 338 -1.81 -12.11 1.31
C ILE A 338 -1.94 -11.07 2.42
N GLN A 339 -3.16 -10.86 2.94
CA GLN A 339 -3.38 -9.94 4.06
C GLN A 339 -2.60 -10.35 5.31
N ALA A 340 -2.63 -11.63 5.69
CA ALA A 340 -1.87 -12.12 6.84
C ALA A 340 -0.35 -11.99 6.64
N MET A 341 0.15 -12.10 5.39
CA MET A 341 1.55 -11.88 5.05
C MET A 341 1.96 -10.41 5.14
N ALA A 342 1.13 -9.49 4.62
CA ALA A 342 1.36 -8.04 4.69
C ALA A 342 1.28 -7.52 6.14
N LEU A 343 0.37 -8.08 6.94
CA LEU A 343 0.31 -7.77 8.38
C LEU A 343 1.45 -8.39 9.18
N GLY A 344 2.25 -9.30 8.62
CA GLY A 344 3.32 -10.00 9.31
C GLY A 344 2.85 -11.08 10.29
N GLU A 345 1.58 -11.51 10.18
CA GLU A 345 1.00 -12.57 11.02
C GLU A 345 1.52 -13.96 10.63
N ILE A 346 1.90 -14.14 9.36
CA ILE A 346 2.45 -15.38 8.83
C ILE A 346 3.74 -15.13 8.05
N THR A 347 4.69 -16.06 8.18
CA THR A 347 5.98 -16.02 7.49
C THR A 347 6.13 -17.24 6.58
N ILE A 348 7.15 -17.25 5.71
CA ILE A 348 7.44 -18.42 4.84
C ILE A 348 7.61 -19.72 5.65
N GLY A 349 8.08 -19.63 6.90
CA GLY A 349 8.22 -20.77 7.81
C GLY A 349 6.88 -21.44 8.19
N ASP A 350 5.76 -20.72 8.08
CA ASP A 350 4.42 -21.21 8.43
C ASP A 350 3.75 -22.01 7.30
N TRP A 351 4.42 -22.18 6.15
CA TRP A 351 3.90 -22.89 4.96
C TRP A 351 3.10 -24.16 5.31
N TRP A 352 3.71 -25.07 6.07
CA TRP A 352 3.11 -26.37 6.37
C TRP A 352 1.93 -26.27 7.34
N ARG A 353 1.94 -25.26 8.22
CA ARG A 353 0.84 -24.99 9.16
C ARG A 353 -0.37 -24.46 8.40
N VAL A 354 -0.15 -23.51 7.48
CA VAL A 354 -1.21 -22.96 6.62
C VAL A 354 -1.80 -24.05 5.72
N MET A 355 -0.96 -24.79 5.01
CA MET A 355 -1.41 -25.85 4.10
C MET A 355 -2.32 -26.87 4.80
N LYS A 356 -1.98 -27.30 6.02
CA LYS A 356 -2.83 -28.22 6.80
C LYS A 356 -4.18 -27.61 7.16
N ARG A 357 -4.20 -26.34 7.55
CA ARG A 357 -5.44 -25.61 7.87
C ARG A 357 -6.33 -25.52 6.64
N GLU A 358 -5.73 -25.24 5.48
CA GLU A 358 -6.43 -25.09 4.21
C GLU A 358 -6.92 -26.41 3.60
N ILE A 359 -6.23 -27.53 3.85
CA ILE A 359 -6.77 -28.85 3.50
C ILE A 359 -8.08 -29.12 4.26
N VAL A 360 -8.10 -28.80 5.55
CA VAL A 360 -9.28 -29.05 6.40
C VAL A 360 -10.42 -28.10 6.04
N SER A 361 -10.16 -26.80 5.96
CA SER A 361 -11.19 -25.81 5.58
C SER A 361 -11.73 -26.08 4.17
N GLY A 362 -10.84 -26.27 3.18
CA GLY A 362 -11.21 -26.52 1.79
C GLY A 362 -12.03 -27.81 1.62
N PHE A 363 -11.67 -28.88 2.34
CA PHE A 363 -12.46 -30.12 2.32
C PHE A 363 -13.86 -29.92 2.93
N LEU A 364 -13.96 -29.24 4.08
CA LEU A 364 -15.25 -29.00 4.73
C LEU A 364 -16.16 -28.08 3.91
N LEU A 365 -15.62 -26.99 3.35
CA LEU A 365 -16.35 -26.10 2.44
C LEU A 365 -16.77 -26.84 1.18
N GLY A 366 -15.88 -27.65 0.61
CA GLY A 366 -16.16 -28.49 -0.53
C GLY A 366 -17.27 -29.50 -0.26
N LEU A 367 -17.33 -30.09 0.94
CA LEU A 367 -18.42 -30.98 1.34
C LEU A 367 -19.76 -30.25 1.40
N ILE A 368 -19.80 -29.06 1.99
CA ILE A 368 -21.01 -28.23 2.08
C ILE A 368 -21.53 -27.91 0.67
N LEU A 369 -20.65 -27.40 -0.21
CA LEU A 369 -21.02 -27.07 -1.59
C LEU A 369 -21.37 -28.32 -2.40
N GLY A 370 -20.66 -29.43 -2.20
CA GLY A 370 -20.93 -30.71 -2.85
C GLY A 370 -22.31 -31.26 -2.50
N ILE A 371 -22.69 -31.21 -1.22
CA ILE A 371 -24.04 -31.60 -0.76
C ILE A 371 -25.10 -30.69 -1.38
N LEU A 372 -24.88 -29.36 -1.38
CA LEU A 372 -25.82 -28.42 -1.99
C LEU A 372 -25.95 -28.63 -3.50
N GLY A 373 -24.84 -28.90 -4.20
CA GLY A 373 -24.81 -29.23 -5.62
C GLY A 373 -25.60 -30.50 -5.91
N PHE A 374 -25.40 -31.56 -5.12
CA PHE A 374 -26.18 -32.79 -5.23
C PHE A 374 -27.68 -32.56 -5.01
N ILE A 375 -28.04 -31.84 -3.94
CA ILE A 375 -29.43 -31.49 -3.62
C ILE A 375 -30.06 -30.72 -4.78
N ARG A 376 -29.32 -29.78 -5.40
CA ARG A 376 -29.81 -29.02 -6.55
C ARG A 376 -30.09 -29.92 -7.75
N ILE A 377 -29.25 -30.91 -8.04
CA ILE A 377 -29.51 -31.88 -9.12
C ILE A 377 -30.75 -32.72 -8.79
N MET A 378 -30.87 -33.20 -7.54
CA MET A 378 -32.02 -33.98 -7.08
C MET A 378 -33.34 -33.20 -7.20
N THR A 379 -33.38 -31.95 -6.73
CA THR A 379 -34.61 -31.15 -6.77
C THR A 379 -35.00 -30.80 -8.19
N PHE A 380 -34.04 -30.42 -9.03
CA PHE A 380 -34.31 -30.04 -10.42
C PHE A 380 -34.75 -31.24 -11.27
N GLN A 381 -34.20 -32.44 -11.01
CA GLN A 381 -34.72 -33.67 -11.62
C GLN A 381 -36.18 -33.92 -11.22
N GLY A 382 -36.56 -33.61 -9.97
CA GLY A 382 -37.95 -33.75 -9.51
C GLY A 382 -38.95 -32.83 -10.22
N PHE A 383 -38.50 -31.72 -10.81
CA PHE A 383 -39.34 -30.79 -11.56
C PHE A 383 -39.19 -30.91 -13.09
N SER A 384 -38.09 -31.48 -13.57
CA SER A 384 -37.77 -31.61 -14.99
C SER A 384 -36.87 -32.82 -15.23
N ASP A 385 -37.14 -33.63 -16.26
CA ASP A 385 -36.32 -34.81 -16.59
C ASP A 385 -34.96 -34.45 -17.26
N ALA A 386 -34.35 -33.34 -16.82
CA ALA A 386 -33.21 -32.71 -17.47
C ALA A 386 -31.90 -33.53 -17.39
N TYR A 387 -31.76 -34.44 -16.42
CA TYR A 387 -30.53 -35.20 -16.18
C TYR A 387 -30.63 -36.70 -16.51
N GLY A 388 -31.79 -37.14 -17.03
CA GLY A 388 -32.04 -38.52 -17.45
C GLY A 388 -32.10 -39.55 -16.32
N GLU A 389 -32.13 -40.83 -16.69
CA GLU A 389 -32.29 -41.95 -15.74
C GLU A 389 -31.14 -42.05 -14.72
N HIS A 390 -29.96 -41.53 -15.07
CA HIS A 390 -28.74 -41.59 -14.26
C HIS A 390 -28.44 -40.30 -13.50
N TRP A 391 -29.45 -39.48 -13.21
CA TRP A 391 -29.31 -38.21 -12.50
C TRP A 391 -28.56 -38.32 -11.15
N VAL A 392 -28.66 -39.45 -10.45
CA VAL A 392 -27.94 -39.69 -9.19
C VAL A 392 -26.43 -39.71 -9.43
N LEU A 393 -25.96 -40.37 -10.49
CA LEU A 393 -24.54 -40.42 -10.84
C LEU A 393 -24.05 -39.02 -11.26
N VAL A 394 -24.86 -38.28 -12.02
CA VAL A 394 -24.56 -36.86 -12.35
C VAL A 394 -24.45 -36.02 -11.07
N GLY A 395 -25.37 -36.20 -10.12
CA GLY A 395 -25.32 -35.55 -8.81
C GLY A 395 -24.04 -35.89 -8.04
N LEU A 396 -23.60 -37.15 -8.03
CA LEU A 396 -22.36 -37.57 -7.39
C LEU A 396 -21.13 -36.99 -8.09
N VAL A 397 -21.12 -36.93 -9.42
CA VAL A 397 -20.06 -36.25 -10.19
C VAL A 397 -19.96 -34.80 -9.75
N VAL A 398 -21.08 -34.07 -9.68
CA VAL A 398 -21.09 -32.67 -9.20
C VAL A 398 -20.60 -32.58 -7.76
N GLY A 399 -21.11 -33.43 -6.87
CA GLY A 399 -20.77 -33.42 -5.45
C GLY A 399 -19.28 -33.65 -5.20
N PHE A 400 -18.70 -34.71 -5.75
CA PHE A 400 -17.27 -35.02 -5.59
C PHE A 400 -16.37 -34.01 -6.30
N SER A 401 -16.81 -33.50 -7.46
CA SER A 401 -16.06 -32.47 -8.17
C SER A 401 -16.01 -31.16 -7.39
N LEU A 402 -17.11 -30.73 -6.78
CA LEU A 402 -17.12 -29.55 -5.91
C LEU A 402 -16.18 -29.73 -4.71
N VAL A 403 -16.16 -30.91 -4.08
CA VAL A 403 -15.20 -31.20 -3.01
C VAL A 403 -13.76 -31.05 -3.51
N GLY A 404 -13.43 -31.68 -4.64
CA GLY A 404 -12.07 -31.64 -5.20
C GLY A 404 -11.65 -30.25 -5.65
N VAL A 405 -12.53 -29.52 -6.35
CA VAL A 405 -12.24 -28.21 -6.94
C VAL A 405 -12.16 -27.12 -5.88
N VAL A 406 -13.01 -27.15 -4.84
CA VAL A 406 -12.94 -26.20 -3.72
C VAL A 406 -11.69 -26.43 -2.88
N LEU A 407 -11.35 -27.69 -2.59
CA LEU A 407 -10.11 -28.05 -1.91
C LEU A 407 -8.88 -27.58 -2.72
N TRP A 408 -8.86 -27.87 -4.02
CA TRP A 408 -7.78 -27.46 -4.90
C TRP A 408 -7.68 -25.93 -5.02
N GLY A 409 -8.82 -25.25 -5.16
CA GLY A 409 -8.91 -23.80 -5.17
C GLY A 409 -8.31 -23.19 -3.90
N SER A 410 -8.74 -23.66 -2.72
CA SER A 410 -8.21 -23.23 -1.42
C SER A 410 -6.69 -23.43 -1.33
N LEU A 411 -6.18 -24.56 -1.78
CA LEU A 411 -4.74 -24.85 -1.78
C LEU A 411 -3.96 -23.95 -2.75
N MET A 412 -4.45 -23.77 -3.98
CA MET A 412 -3.81 -22.89 -4.95
C MET A 412 -3.79 -21.45 -4.46
N GLY A 413 -4.92 -20.94 -3.96
CA GLY A 413 -5.03 -19.59 -3.44
C GLY A 413 -4.15 -19.33 -2.24
N SER A 414 -4.07 -20.27 -1.30
CA SER A 414 -3.26 -20.09 -0.09
C SER A 414 -1.76 -20.31 -0.30
N MET A 415 -1.36 -21.21 -1.20
CA MET A 415 0.05 -21.60 -1.35
C MET A 415 0.79 -20.78 -2.41
N LEU A 416 0.09 -20.24 -3.41
CA LEU A 416 0.73 -19.46 -4.46
C LEU A 416 1.45 -18.18 -3.95
N PRO A 417 0.88 -17.38 -3.02
CA PRO A 417 1.58 -16.20 -2.47
C PRO A 417 2.92 -16.55 -1.81
N PHE A 418 2.98 -17.68 -1.10
CA PHE A 418 4.22 -18.17 -0.50
C PHE A 418 5.26 -18.59 -1.54
N ILE A 419 4.83 -19.20 -2.67
CA ILE A 419 5.72 -19.58 -3.77
C ILE A 419 6.35 -18.32 -4.35
N LEU A 420 5.54 -17.29 -4.61
CA LEU A 420 6.02 -16.01 -5.14
C LEU A 420 7.03 -15.37 -4.20
N ARG A 421 6.71 -15.28 -2.89
CA ARG A 421 7.65 -14.71 -1.90
C ARG A 421 8.97 -15.46 -1.84
N LYS A 422 8.94 -16.79 -1.93
CA LYS A 422 10.16 -17.62 -1.94
C LYS A 422 11.01 -17.38 -3.20
N LEU A 423 10.38 -17.02 -4.31
CA LEU A 423 11.05 -16.67 -5.56
C LEU A 423 11.52 -15.20 -5.59
N GLY A 424 11.25 -14.42 -4.54
CA GLY A 424 11.58 -12.99 -4.46
C GLY A 424 10.60 -12.08 -5.19
N ALA A 425 9.43 -12.60 -5.58
CA ALA A 425 8.35 -11.80 -6.14
C ALA A 425 7.38 -11.34 -5.05
N ASP A 426 6.73 -10.21 -5.29
CA ASP A 426 5.68 -9.65 -4.44
C ASP A 426 4.48 -10.64 -4.32
N PRO A 427 4.09 -11.08 -3.11
CA PRO A 427 2.92 -11.91 -2.90
C PRO A 427 1.60 -11.32 -3.41
N ALA A 428 1.43 -9.99 -3.39
CA ALA A 428 0.24 -9.31 -3.88
C ALA A 428 0.03 -9.51 -5.39
N SER A 429 1.09 -9.84 -6.13
CA SER A 429 1.00 -10.24 -7.54
C SER A 429 0.27 -11.57 -7.79
N SER A 430 0.03 -12.38 -6.73
CA SER A 430 -0.90 -13.53 -6.76
C SER A 430 -2.36 -13.06 -6.76
N SER A 431 -2.70 -12.23 -7.74
CA SER A 431 -4.01 -11.58 -7.86
C SER A 431 -5.15 -12.61 -7.87
N ALA A 432 -6.30 -12.24 -7.28
CA ALA A 432 -7.48 -13.10 -7.27
C ALA A 432 -7.89 -13.60 -8.68
N PRO A 433 -7.85 -12.77 -9.74
CA PRO A 433 -8.10 -13.23 -11.10
C PRO A 433 -7.10 -14.28 -11.62
N PHE A 434 -5.82 -14.14 -11.25
CA PHE A 434 -4.79 -15.10 -11.64
C PHE A 434 -5.00 -16.46 -10.98
N VAL A 435 -5.29 -16.47 -9.67
CA VAL A 435 -5.66 -17.69 -8.94
C VAL A 435 -6.88 -18.33 -9.57
N SER A 436 -7.92 -17.55 -9.86
CA SER A 436 -9.15 -18.06 -10.48
C SER A 436 -8.86 -18.70 -11.83
N THR A 437 -8.06 -18.08 -12.69
CA THR A 437 -7.73 -18.61 -14.02
C THR A 437 -6.99 -19.95 -13.94
N LEU A 438 -6.05 -20.11 -13.01
CA LEU A 438 -5.37 -21.39 -12.79
C LEU A 438 -6.35 -22.47 -12.28
N VAL A 439 -7.26 -22.08 -11.40
CA VAL A 439 -8.30 -22.97 -10.86
C VAL A 439 -9.36 -23.31 -11.92
N ASP A 440 -9.63 -22.44 -12.90
CA ASP A 440 -10.55 -22.75 -13.99
C ASP A 440 -10.02 -23.93 -14.82
N VAL A 441 -8.75 -23.85 -15.24
CA VAL A 441 -8.10 -24.89 -16.06
C VAL A 441 -8.01 -26.20 -15.28
N THR A 442 -7.49 -26.15 -14.05
CA THR A 442 -7.29 -27.34 -13.23
C THR A 442 -8.61 -27.90 -12.66
N GLY A 443 -9.60 -27.04 -12.43
CA GLY A 443 -10.93 -27.39 -11.95
C GLY A 443 -11.72 -28.17 -13.00
N LEU A 444 -11.63 -27.80 -14.27
CA LEU A 444 -12.18 -28.58 -15.38
C LEU A 444 -11.54 -29.97 -15.47
N LEU A 445 -10.22 -30.07 -15.30
CA LEU A 445 -9.53 -31.36 -15.27
C LEU A 445 -10.07 -32.26 -14.14
N ILE A 446 -10.24 -31.70 -12.93
CA ILE A 446 -10.80 -32.43 -11.78
C ILE A 446 -12.24 -32.87 -12.09
N TYR A 447 -13.08 -31.96 -12.60
CA TYR A 447 -14.47 -32.22 -12.92
C TYR A 447 -14.64 -33.35 -13.94
N PHE A 448 -13.95 -33.24 -15.08
CA PHE A 448 -14.04 -34.24 -16.14
C PHE A 448 -13.41 -35.56 -15.75
N THR A 449 -12.37 -35.55 -14.90
CA THR A 449 -11.82 -36.78 -14.33
C THR A 449 -12.87 -37.52 -13.48
N PHE A 450 -13.58 -36.83 -12.60
CA PHE A 450 -14.68 -37.44 -11.82
C PHE A 450 -15.83 -37.90 -12.72
N ALA A 451 -16.17 -37.14 -13.75
CA ALA A 451 -17.19 -37.52 -14.73
C ALA A 451 -16.82 -38.84 -15.43
N VAL A 452 -15.60 -38.95 -15.95
CA VAL A 452 -15.12 -40.18 -16.59
C VAL A 452 -15.06 -41.34 -15.58
N LEU A 453 -14.59 -41.11 -14.36
CA LEU A 453 -14.50 -42.18 -13.35
C LEU A 453 -15.87 -42.76 -12.96
N LEU A 454 -16.91 -41.92 -12.87
CA LEU A 454 -18.23 -42.32 -12.36
C LEU A 454 -19.25 -42.68 -13.45
N LEU A 455 -19.09 -42.16 -14.66
CA LEU A 455 -20.05 -42.36 -15.77
C LEU A 455 -19.58 -43.35 -16.84
N LYS A 456 -18.30 -43.76 -16.81
CA LYS A 456 -17.75 -44.71 -17.77
C LYS A 456 -18.50 -46.04 -17.75
N GLY A 457 -18.99 -46.46 -18.92
CA GLY A 457 -19.76 -47.68 -19.11
C GLY A 457 -21.24 -47.56 -18.77
N VAL A 458 -21.72 -46.37 -18.39
CA VAL A 458 -23.13 -46.08 -18.11
C VAL A 458 -23.65 -45.00 -19.06
N LEU A 459 -23.00 -43.83 -19.04
CA LEU A 459 -23.42 -42.63 -19.79
C LEU A 459 -22.36 -42.19 -20.81
N ILE A 460 -21.14 -42.71 -20.68
CA ILE A 460 -19.93 -42.34 -21.41
C ILE A 460 -19.09 -43.58 -21.74
#